data_AF-A0ABD3V9T9-F1
#
_entry.id   AF-A0ABD3V9T9-F1
#
_cell.length_a   1.000
_cell.length_b   1.000
_cell.length_c   1.000
_cell.angle_alpha   90.00
_cell.angle_beta   90.00
_cell.angle_gamma   90.00
#
_symmetry.space_group_name_H-M   'P 1'
#
loop_
_entity.id
_entity.type
_entity.pdbx_description
1 polymer ?
#
loop_
_entity_poly.entity_id
_entity_poly.type
_entity_poly.pdbx_seq_one_letter_code
_entity_poly.pdbx_strand_id
1 'polypeptide(L)' 'NPCHHGTCQNHVNSYTCACHVGYTGYNCDTDIDECQSSPCQHGTCEDLVNSYKCTCNVGYTGYD' A
#
# COMPACT_ATOMS: atom_id res chain seq x y z
N ASN A 1 10.21 3.89 18.34
CA ASN A 1 10.50 4.02 16.91
C ASN A 1 9.31 4.75 16.29
N PRO A 2 9.48 5.99 15.81
CA PRO A 2 8.37 6.76 15.23
C PRO A 2 7.90 6.24 13.87
N CYS A 3 8.71 5.42 13.18
CA CYS A 3 8.33 4.82 11.92
C CYS A 3 7.57 3.51 12.18
N HIS A 4 6.34 3.41 11.69
CA HIS A 4 5.48 2.22 11.85
C HIS A 4 5.89 1.11 10.90
N HIS A 5 5.92 1.40 9.59
CA HIS A 5 6.30 0.46 8.53
C HIS A 5 7.54 0.97 7.78
N GLY A 6 8.62 1.23 8.50
CA GLY A 6 9.85 1.73 7.89
C GLY A 6 11.05 1.75 8.81
N THR A 7 12.19 2.08 8.22
CA THR A 7 13.45 2.26 8.94
C THR A 7 13.60 3.72 9.37
N CYS A 8 13.79 3.94 10.68
CA CYS A 8 14.03 5.27 11.23
C CYS A 8 15.48 5.70 11.05
N GLN A 9 15.67 6.89 10.48
CA GLN A 9 16.95 7.56 10.40
C GLN A 9 16.92 8.79 11.30
N ASN A 10 17.74 8.77 12.35
CA ASN A 10 17.84 9.89 13.30
C ASN A 10 18.79 10.97 12.77
N HIS A 11 18.39 12.22 12.96
CA HIS A 11 19.19 13.41 12.69
C HIS A 11 19.38 14.21 13.99
N VAL A 12 20.15 15.30 13.94
CA VAL A 12 20.52 16.10 15.12
C VAL A 12 19.31 16.66 15.88
N ASN A 13 18.20 16.96 15.21
CA ASN A 13 16.96 17.48 15.81
C ASN A 13 15.68 17.01 15.08
N SER A 14 15.78 15.97 14.26
CA SER A 14 14.67 15.46 13.47
C SER A 14 14.88 13.98 13.18
N TYR A 15 13.92 13.36 12.54
CA TYR A 15 14.06 12.04 11.98
C TYR A 15 13.41 11.99 10.60
N THR A 16 13.82 11.02 9.81
CA THR A 16 13.18 10.65 8.55
C THR A 16 12.87 9.16 8.59
N CYS A 17 11.73 8.77 8.04
CA CYS A 17 11.37 7.37 7.87
C CYS A 17 11.59 6.95 6.41
N ALA A 18 12.36 5.89 6.22
CA ALA A 18 12.43 5.19 4.94
C ALA A 18 11.36 4.09 4.96
N CYS A 19 10.22 4.34 4.33
CA CYS A 19 9.09 3.42 4.32
C CYS A 19 9.43 2.12 3.59
N HIS A 20 8.96 1.00 4.14
CA HIS A 20 8.91 -0.26 3.43
C HIS A 20 7.97 -0.13 2.23
N VAL A 21 8.16 -0.99 1.23
CA VAL A 21 7.32 -1.00 0.03
C VAL A 21 5.86 -1.25 0.44
N GLY A 22 4.92 -0.52 -0.18
CA GLY A 22 3.50 -0.56 0.16
C GLY A 22 3.06 0.49 1.19
N TYR A 23 3.98 1.27 1.77
CA TYR A 23 3.63 2.29 2.77
C TYR A 23 4.10 3.69 2.40
N THR A 24 3.37 4.68 2.87
CA THR A 24 3.63 6.11 2.69
C THR A 24 3.31 6.89 3.97
N GLY A 25 3.49 8.22 3.92
CA GLY A 25 3.34 9.12 5.06
C GLY A 25 4.65 9.40 5.78
N TYR A 26 4.68 10.47 6.58
CA TYR A 26 5.90 10.89 7.30
C TYR A 26 6.40 9.81 8.27
N ASN A 27 5.47 9.04 8.86
CA ASN A 27 5.76 7.98 9.80
C ASN A 27 5.59 6.57 9.20
N CYS A 28 5.41 6.47 7.88
CA CYS A 28 5.10 5.21 7.20
C CYS A 28 3.90 4.49 7.82
N ASP A 29 2.85 5.25 8.10
CA ASP A 29 1.64 4.87 8.82
C ASP A 29 0.42 4.76 7.90
N THR A 30 0.59 5.08 6.61
CA THR A 30 -0.46 4.97 5.59
C THR A 30 -0.09 3.85 4.64
N ASP A 31 -0.96 2.85 4.50
CA ASP A 31 -0.89 1.85 3.44
C ASP A 31 -1.19 2.55 2.11
N ILE A 32 -0.43 2.22 1.06
CA ILE A 32 -0.68 2.75 -0.28
C ILE A 32 -1.92 2.04 -0.83
N ASP A 33 -2.90 2.80 -1.32
CA ASP A 33 -4.08 2.22 -1.95
C ASP A 33 -3.76 1.83 -3.40
N GLU A 34 -3.41 0.57 -3.64
CA GLU A 34 -3.15 0.04 -4.98
C GLU A 34 -4.42 -0.02 -5.84
N CYS A 35 -5.59 -0.03 -5.21
CA CYS A 35 -6.90 0.00 -5.87
C CYS A 35 -7.28 1.40 -6.39
N GLN A 36 -6.60 2.47 -5.97
CA GLN A 36 -6.89 3.85 -6.40
C GLN A 36 -6.85 4.03 -7.92
N SER A 37 -6.01 3.23 -8.61
CA SER A 37 -5.87 3.22 -10.08
C SER A 37 -7.05 2.54 -10.80
N SER A 38 -7.99 1.95 -10.06
CA SER A 38 -9.04 1.06 -10.57
C SER A 38 -8.50 -0.06 -11.48
N PRO A 39 -7.55 -0.89 -11.00
CA PRO A 39 -6.93 -1.93 -11.83
C PRO A 39 -7.93 -3.04 -12.25
N CYS A 40 -8.88 -3.38 -11.38
CA CYS A 40 -9.87 -4.42 -11.64
C CYS A 40 -10.99 -3.92 -12.56
N GLN A 41 -11.02 -4.36 -13.82
CA GLN A 41 -12.04 -3.92 -14.79
C GLN A 41 -13.42 -4.57 -14.56
N HIS A 42 -13.43 -5.84 -14.15
CA HIS A 42 -14.65 -6.65 -14.00
C HIS A 42 -14.72 -7.36 -12.64
N GLY A 43 -14.29 -6.67 -11.60
CA GLY A 43 -14.26 -7.22 -10.25
C GLY A 43 -14.18 -6.15 -9.17
N THR A 44 -14.22 -6.61 -7.93
CA THR A 44 -13.93 -5.79 -6.76
C THR A 44 -12.44 -5.84 -6.47
N CYS A 45 -11.82 -4.67 -6.31
CA CYS A 45 -10.44 -4.56 -5.89
C CYS A 45 -10.35 -4.67 -4.36
N GLU A 46 -9.48 -5.56 -3.90
CA GLU A 46 -9.06 -5.69 -2.51
C GLU A 46 -7.62 -5.14 -2.42
N ASP A 47 -7.47 -4.08 -1.64
CA ASP A 47 -6.19 -3.43 -1.36
C ASP A 47 -5.35 -4.31 -0.44
N LEU A 48 -4.06 -4.47 -0.74
CA LEU A 48 -3.13 -5.32 0.00
C LEU A 48 -1.77 -4.62 0.09
N VAL A 49 -0.96 -4.92 1.10
CA VAL A 49 0.37 -4.29 1.21
C VAL A 49 1.22 -4.52 -0.04
N ASN A 50 1.51 -3.45 -0.79
CA ASN A 50 2.29 -3.46 -2.02
C ASN A 50 1.70 -4.37 -3.13
N SER A 51 0.38 -4.58 -3.13
CA SER A 51 -0.30 -5.44 -4.09
C SER A 51 -1.80 -5.13 -4.10
N TYR A 52 -2.51 -5.68 -5.07
CA TYR A 52 -3.97 -5.75 -4.98
C TYR A 52 -4.42 -7.14 -5.38
N LYS A 53 -5.68 -7.43 -5.08
CA LYS A 53 -6.35 -8.63 -5.55
C LYS A 53 -7.70 -8.28 -6.14
N CYS A 54 -7.91 -8.72 -7.38
CA CYS A 54 -9.22 -8.61 -8.02
C CYS A 54 -10.06 -9.85 -7.72
N THR A 55 -11.27 -9.61 -7.22
CA THR A 55 -12.30 -10.64 -7.12
C THR A 55 -13.31 -10.42 -8.24
N CYS A 56 -13.30 -11.31 -9.24
CA CYS A 56 -14.21 -11.23 -10.37
C CYS A 56 -15.69 -11.32 -9.94
N ASN A 57 -16.52 -10.55 -10.62
CA ASN A 57 -17.98 -10.71 -10.51
C ASN A 57 -18.41 -12.07 -11.07
N VAL A 58 -19.55 -12.58 -10.58
CA VAL A 58 -20.12 -13.86 -11.03
C VAL A 58 -20.24 -13.89 -12.56
N GLY A 59 -19.65 -14.90 -13.19
CA GLY A 59 -19.61 -15.07 -14.64
C GLY A 59 -18.33 -14.61 -15.33
N TYR A 60 -17.41 -13.95 -14.61
CA TYR A 60 -16.07 -13.60 -15.09
C TYR A 60 -15.01 -14.49 -14.43
N THR A 61 -14.02 -14.91 -15.21
CA THR A 61 -12.85 -15.66 -14.73
C THR A 61 -11.60 -14.92 -15.17
N GLY A 62 -10.76 -14.47 -14.23
CA GLY A 62 -9.49 -13.83 -14.57
C GLY A 62 -8.81 -13.18 -13.37
N TYR A 63 -7.49 -13.08 -13.44
CA TYR A 63 -6.65 -12.28 -12.54
C TYR A 63 -6.13 -11.15 -13.43
N ASP A 64 -6.84 -10.04 -13.45
CA ASP A 64 -6.36 -8.76 -14.00
C ASP A 64 -6.91 -7.64 -13.10
#